data_AF-A0A1V4RKJ4-F1
#
_entry.id   AF-A0A1V4RKJ4-F1
#
_cell.length_a   1.000
_cell.length_b   1.000
_cell.length_c   1.000
_cell.angle_alpha   90.00
_cell.angle_beta   90.00
_cell.angle_gamma   90.00
#
_symmetry.space_group_name_H-M   'P 1'
#
loop_
_entity.id
_entity.type
_entity.pdbx_description
1 polymer ?
#
loop_
_entity_poly.entity_id
_entity_poly.type
_entity_poly.pdbx_seq_one_letter_code
_entity_poly.pdbx_strand_id
1 'polypeptide(L)'
;MSDRSHRDLTVLVLYATALGVIDSLVPRPVPFMKLGLANAAAVVAVVRYGFLKTLELNLLRVFAVALITGLLATPSFLLSVTGAVTSAVAMGSMRFVFRDRLSYAGVSVTGAVASLWMQLVVARIVLPGLPLQNIVLLLTVWGIISGAVTGLIAQAAVCRRQKTEVLHKDEC
;
A
#
# COMPACT_ATOMS: atom_id res chain seq x y z
N MET A 1 22.72 9.13 12.73
CA MET A 1 21.98 7.92 12.29
C MET A 1 20.49 8.17 11.95
N SER A 2 19.86 9.25 12.42
CA SER A 2 18.46 9.59 12.08
C SER A 2 18.26 10.10 10.64
N ASP A 3 19.21 10.87 10.09
CA ASP A 3 19.07 11.56 8.78
C ASP A 3 18.89 10.61 7.58
N ARG A 4 19.54 9.45 7.60
CA ARG A 4 19.52 8.49 6.46
C ARG A 4 18.17 7.77 6.33
N SER A 5 17.55 7.42 7.45
CA SER A 5 16.23 6.76 7.47
C SER A 5 15.10 7.65 6.97
N HIS A 6 15.19 8.96 7.24
CA HIS A 6 14.21 9.93 6.73
C HIS A 6 14.33 10.10 5.21
N ARG A 7 15.55 10.16 4.66
CA ARG A 7 15.76 10.25 3.21
C ARG A 7 15.20 9.04 2.47
N ASP A 8 15.47 7.83 2.98
CA ASP A 8 14.98 6.62 2.33
C ASP A 8 13.44 6.48 2.43
N LEU A 9 12.83 6.99 3.50
CA LEU A 9 11.37 7.10 3.61
C LEU A 9 10.81 8.07 2.57
N THR A 10 11.40 9.26 2.41
CA THR A 10 10.94 10.27 1.43
C THR A 10 11.01 9.76 0.00
N VAL A 11 12.10 9.06 -0.36
CA VAL A 11 12.24 8.43 -1.69
C VAL A 11 11.15 7.36 -1.88
N LEU A 12 10.86 6.58 -0.84
CA LEU A 12 9.79 5.58 -0.90
C LEU A 12 8.40 6.24 -1.03
N VAL A 13 8.15 7.34 -0.33
CA VAL A 13 6.92 8.14 -0.46
C VAL A 13 6.76 8.69 -1.87
N LEU A 14 7.84 9.21 -2.47
CA LEU A 14 7.83 9.72 -3.86
C LEU A 14 7.46 8.59 -4.84
N TYR A 15 8.10 7.44 -4.72
CA TYR A 15 7.81 6.27 -5.56
C TYR A 15 6.36 5.79 -5.37
N ALA A 16 5.91 5.70 -4.12
CA ALA A 16 4.55 5.33 -3.76
C ALA A 16 3.52 6.28 -4.37
N THR A 17 3.81 7.58 -4.33
CA THR A 17 2.94 8.64 -4.85
C THR A 17 2.89 8.57 -6.37
N ALA A 18 4.03 8.40 -7.04
CA ALA A 18 4.08 8.23 -8.50
C ALA A 18 3.27 7.00 -8.95
N LEU A 19 3.45 5.85 -8.29
CA LEU A 19 2.64 4.64 -8.56
C LEU A 19 1.16 4.90 -8.29
N GLY A 20 0.83 5.62 -7.22
CA GLY A 20 -0.54 5.99 -6.88
C GLY A 20 -1.19 6.93 -7.89
N VAL A 21 -0.44 7.85 -8.49
CA VAL A 21 -0.91 8.73 -9.57
C VAL A 21 -1.12 7.93 -10.85
N ILE A 22 -0.20 7.04 -11.21
CA ILE A 22 -0.36 6.15 -12.37
C ILE A 22 -1.60 5.26 -12.20
N ASP A 23 -1.77 4.64 -11.03
CA ASP A 23 -2.98 3.89 -10.67
C ASP A 23 -4.25 4.75 -10.78
N SER A 24 -4.10 6.06 -10.53
CA SER A 24 -5.21 6.99 -10.63
C SER A 24 -5.63 7.30 -12.07
N LEU A 25 -4.68 7.24 -13.02
CA LEU A 25 -4.85 7.52 -14.44
C LEU A 25 -5.36 6.32 -15.24
N VAL A 26 -5.22 5.09 -14.73
CA VAL A 26 -5.78 3.90 -15.39
C VAL A 26 -7.30 4.00 -15.40
N PRO A 27 -7.98 3.92 -16.57
CA PRO A 27 -9.43 3.94 -16.65
C PRO A 27 -9.99 2.70 -15.94
N ARG A 28 -10.86 2.94 -14.95
CA ARG A 28 -11.28 1.91 -14.00
C ARG A 28 -12.68 1.43 -14.33
N PRO A 29 -12.95 0.12 -14.27
CA PRO A 29 -14.32 -0.39 -14.39
C PRO A 29 -15.21 0.09 -13.23
N VAL A 30 -14.62 0.49 -12.10
CA VAL A 30 -15.32 1.07 -10.96
C VAL A 30 -14.63 2.39 -10.54
N PRO A 31 -15.32 3.54 -10.58
CA PRO A 31 -14.73 4.88 -10.42
C PRO A 31 -14.05 5.15 -9.06
N PHE A 32 -14.18 4.24 -8.09
CA PHE A 32 -13.78 4.48 -6.70
C PHE A 32 -12.73 3.52 -6.16
N MET A 33 -12.32 2.52 -6.93
CA MET A 33 -11.43 1.48 -6.41
C MET A 33 -10.03 1.57 -7.02
N LYS A 34 -9.03 1.46 -6.17
CA LYS A 34 -7.61 1.49 -6.54
C LYS A 34 -7.12 0.06 -6.74
N LEU A 35 -6.23 -0.21 -7.68
CA LEU A 35 -5.80 -1.59 -8.02
C LEU A 35 -4.93 -2.24 -6.92
N GLY A 36 -4.71 -1.54 -5.80
CA GLY A 36 -3.81 -1.96 -4.72
C GLY A 36 -2.34 -1.67 -5.01
N LEU A 37 -1.98 -1.24 -6.23
CA LEU A 37 -0.61 -0.86 -6.61
C LEU A 37 -0.06 0.24 -5.70
N ALA A 38 -0.90 1.23 -5.37
CA ALA A 38 -0.52 2.30 -4.46
C ALA A 38 -0.19 1.78 -3.04
N ASN A 39 -0.87 0.72 -2.57
CA ASN A 39 -0.65 0.13 -1.25
C ASN A 39 0.59 -0.77 -1.19
N ALA A 40 1.20 -1.12 -2.33
CA ALA A 40 2.48 -1.84 -2.40
C ALA A 40 3.58 -1.17 -1.58
N ALA A 41 3.66 0.17 -1.62
CA ALA A 41 4.66 0.91 -0.88
C ALA A 41 4.41 0.88 0.64
N ALA A 42 3.14 0.76 1.07
CA ALA A 42 2.80 0.59 2.48
C ALA A 42 3.35 -0.73 3.03
N VAL A 43 3.26 -1.81 2.24
CA VAL A 43 3.84 -3.11 2.58
C VAL A 43 5.35 -2.98 2.76
N VAL A 44 6.04 -2.38 1.78
CA VAL A 44 7.49 -2.16 1.86
C VAL A 44 7.86 -1.35 3.10
N ALA A 45 7.08 -0.32 3.40
CA ALA A 45 7.31 0.55 4.56
C ALA A 45 7.11 -0.20 5.89
N VAL A 46 6.09 -1.05 6.00
CA VAL A 46 5.83 -1.79 7.25
C VAL A 46 6.90 -2.84 7.49
N VAL A 47 7.46 -3.37 6.40
CA VAL A 47 8.54 -4.34 6.44
C VAL A 47 9.85 -3.70 6.90
N ARG A 48 10.21 -2.53 6.34
CA ARG A 48 11.49 -1.86 6.59
C ARG A 48 11.52 -0.91 7.79
N TYR A 49 10.45 -0.14 7.99
CA TYR A 49 10.43 0.99 8.94
C TYR A 49 9.41 0.81 10.07
N GLY A 50 8.60 -0.24 10.02
CA GLY A 50 7.57 -0.54 11.02
C GLY A 50 6.30 0.29 10.88
N PHE A 51 5.39 0.10 11.85
CA PHE A 51 4.01 0.61 11.79
C PHE A 51 3.92 2.15 11.72
N LEU A 52 4.61 2.87 12.62
CA LEU A 52 4.53 4.33 12.71
C LEU A 52 4.93 5.02 11.40
N LYS A 53 6.06 4.60 10.81
CA LYS A 53 6.55 5.14 9.54
C LYS A 53 5.69 4.77 8.34
N THR A 54 5.02 3.62 8.40
CA THR A 54 4.05 3.20 7.38
C THR A 54 2.81 4.06 7.40
N LEU A 55 2.32 4.40 8.59
CA LEU A 55 1.18 5.30 8.75
C LEU A 55 1.52 6.69 8.18
N GLU A 56 2.69 7.23 8.53
CA GLU A 56 3.21 8.50 8.01
C GLU A 56 3.27 8.49 6.47
N LEU A 57 3.90 7.45 5.89
CA LEU A 57 3.99 7.29 4.43
C LEU A 57 2.62 7.22 3.76
N ASN A 58 1.70 6.44 4.31
CA ASN A 58 0.36 6.27 3.75
C ASN A 58 -0.44 7.57 3.77
N LEU A 59 -0.38 8.31 4.86
CA LEU A 59 -1.06 9.60 4.98
C LEU A 59 -0.47 10.59 3.96
N LEU A 60 0.85 10.77 3.93
CA LEU A 60 1.52 11.67 2.99
C LEU A 60 1.17 11.31 1.54
N ARG A 61 1.23 10.03 1.17
CA ARG A 61 0.88 9.55 -0.16
C ARG A 61 -0.57 9.87 -0.52
N VAL A 62 -1.52 9.57 0.38
CA VAL A 62 -2.96 9.78 0.10
C VAL A 62 -3.26 11.26 -0.07
N PHE A 63 -2.68 12.13 0.76
CA PHE A 63 -2.78 13.58 0.62
C PHE A 63 -2.16 14.08 -0.69
N ALA A 64 -0.94 13.64 -1.02
CA ALA A 64 -0.25 14.05 -2.24
C ALA A 64 -1.03 13.63 -3.50
N VAL A 65 -1.50 12.39 -3.57
CA VAL A 65 -2.32 11.91 -4.70
C VAL A 65 -3.62 12.71 -4.81
N ALA A 66 -4.30 12.99 -3.70
CA ALA A 66 -5.54 13.75 -3.72
C ALA A 66 -5.34 15.21 -4.17
N LEU A 67 -4.22 15.82 -3.78
CA LEU A 67 -3.85 17.17 -4.22
C LEU A 67 -3.53 17.20 -5.73
N ILE A 68 -2.74 16.25 -6.22
CA ILE A 68 -2.36 16.16 -7.64
C ILE A 68 -3.58 15.91 -8.53
N THR A 69 -4.49 15.04 -8.08
CA THR A 69 -5.67 14.69 -8.87
C THR A 69 -6.82 15.68 -8.69
N GLY A 70 -6.75 16.57 -7.69
CA GLY A 70 -7.84 17.51 -7.37
C GLY A 70 -9.05 16.87 -6.68
N LEU A 71 -8.92 15.64 -6.16
CA LEU A 71 -10.01 14.88 -5.53
C LEU A 71 -10.12 15.09 -4.01
N LEU A 72 -9.49 16.15 -3.47
CA LEU A 72 -9.62 16.55 -2.07
C LEU A 72 -11.10 16.82 -1.76
N ALA A 73 -11.67 16.10 -0.79
CA ALA A 73 -13.10 16.10 -0.42
C ALA A 73 -14.08 15.30 -1.31
N THR A 74 -13.59 14.38 -2.14
CA THR A 74 -14.46 13.41 -2.85
C THR A 74 -14.65 12.10 -2.04
N PRO A 75 -15.70 11.29 -2.32
CA PRO A 75 -15.85 9.93 -1.79
C PRO A 75 -14.57 9.08 -1.95
N SER A 76 -13.86 9.25 -3.07
CA SER A 76 -12.60 8.59 -3.39
C SER A 76 -11.48 8.89 -2.38
N PHE A 77 -11.47 10.07 -1.79
CA PHE A 77 -10.51 10.45 -0.76
C PHE A 77 -10.78 9.68 0.54
N LEU A 78 -12.04 9.67 1.00
CA LEU A 78 -12.43 8.93 2.22
C LEU A 78 -12.11 7.44 2.09
N LEU A 79 -12.40 6.85 0.94
CA LEU A 79 -12.06 5.46 0.61
C LEU A 79 -10.54 5.21 0.66
N SER A 80 -9.75 6.16 0.17
CA SER A 80 -8.29 6.04 0.17
C SER A 80 -7.70 6.15 1.57
N VAL A 81 -8.17 7.11 2.39
CA VAL A 81 -7.71 7.30 3.77
C VAL A 81 -8.08 6.11 4.63
N THR A 82 -9.36 5.71 4.63
CA THR A 82 -9.85 4.58 5.43
C THR A 82 -9.16 3.27 5.04
N GLY A 83 -8.99 3.01 3.74
CA GLY A 83 -8.26 1.86 3.24
C GLY A 83 -6.79 1.86 3.68
N ALA A 84 -6.12 3.01 3.60
CA ALA A 84 -4.70 3.13 3.96
C ALA A 84 -4.45 2.97 5.47
N VAL A 85 -5.31 3.55 6.30
CA VAL A 85 -5.27 3.39 7.77
C VAL A 85 -5.53 1.93 8.15
N THR A 86 -6.57 1.32 7.60
CA THR A 86 -6.91 -0.09 7.86
C THR A 86 -5.78 -1.02 7.43
N SER A 87 -5.18 -0.78 6.26
CA SER A 87 -4.03 -1.55 5.78
C SER A 87 -2.87 -1.51 6.77
N ALA A 88 -2.52 -0.31 7.25
CA ALA A 88 -1.44 -0.13 8.22
C ALA A 88 -1.76 -0.84 9.55
N VAL A 89 -3.00 -0.72 10.04
CA VAL A 89 -3.45 -1.38 11.28
C VAL A 89 -3.42 -2.91 11.13
N ALA A 90 -3.93 -3.44 10.02
CA ALA A 90 -3.94 -4.88 9.75
C ALA A 90 -2.51 -5.44 9.70
N MET A 91 -1.61 -4.79 8.94
CA MET A 91 -0.20 -5.20 8.86
C MET A 91 0.52 -5.07 10.20
N GLY A 92 0.29 -3.98 10.94
CA GLY A 92 0.89 -3.76 12.26
C GLY A 92 0.43 -4.81 13.28
N SER A 93 -0.87 -5.12 13.30
CA SER A 93 -1.45 -6.15 14.16
C SER A 93 -0.90 -7.53 13.82
N MET A 94 -0.84 -7.87 12.53
CA MET A 94 -0.30 -9.16 12.08
C MET A 94 1.17 -9.32 12.47
N ARG A 95 1.95 -8.24 12.38
CA ARG A 95 3.36 -8.25 12.80
C ARG A 95 3.54 -8.29 14.31
N PHE A 96 2.61 -7.73 15.08
CA PHE A 96 2.62 -7.86 16.54
C PHE A 96 2.31 -9.30 16.97
N VAL A 97 1.31 -9.94 16.35
CA VAL A 97 0.86 -11.30 16.68
C VAL A 97 1.86 -12.36 16.23
N PHE A 98 2.38 -12.26 15.01
CA PHE A 98 3.22 -13.31 14.40
C PHE A 98 4.72 -12.98 14.38
N ARG A 99 5.12 -11.78 14.82
CA ARG A 99 6.52 -11.29 14.87
C ARG A 99 7.30 -11.62 13.59
N ASP A 100 8.25 -12.56 13.67
CA ASP A 100 9.17 -12.95 12.59
C ASP A 100 8.78 -14.24 11.88
N ARG A 101 7.68 -14.90 12.29
CA ARG A 101 7.21 -16.14 11.65
C ARG A 101 6.49 -15.90 10.33
N LEU A 102 6.08 -14.66 10.06
CA LEU A 102 5.20 -14.34 8.93
C LEU A 102 6.03 -13.87 7.73
N SER A 103 5.85 -14.56 6.60
CA SER A 103 6.53 -14.22 5.36
C SER A 103 6.12 -12.82 4.86
N TYR A 104 7.06 -12.10 4.26
CA TYR A 104 6.85 -10.77 3.68
C TYR A 104 5.66 -10.73 2.70
N ALA A 105 5.44 -11.83 1.96
CA ALA A 105 4.28 -11.97 1.08
C ALA A 105 2.95 -12.05 1.85
N GLY A 106 2.92 -12.71 3.01
CA GLY A 106 1.72 -12.83 3.84
C GLY A 106 1.28 -11.50 4.43
N VAL A 107 2.23 -10.69 4.94
CA VAL A 107 1.94 -9.32 5.42
C VAL A 107 1.38 -8.45 4.28
N SER A 108 1.95 -8.59 3.07
CA SER A 108 1.49 -7.90 1.87
C SER A 108 0.04 -8.23 1.52
N VAL A 109 -0.26 -9.52 1.38
CA VAL A 109 -1.60 -10.00 1.03
C VAL A 109 -2.61 -9.58 2.08
N THR A 110 -2.29 -9.71 3.37
CA THR A 110 -3.22 -9.36 4.46
C THR A 110 -3.58 -7.87 4.42
N GLY A 111 -2.60 -6.99 4.25
CA GLY A 111 -2.86 -5.56 4.19
C GLY A 111 -3.53 -5.11 2.90
N ALA A 112 -3.24 -5.75 1.76
CA ALA A 112 -3.92 -5.51 0.49
C ALA A 112 -5.41 -5.88 0.61
N VAL A 113 -5.70 -7.09 1.08
CA VAL A 113 -7.06 -7.59 1.30
C VAL A 113 -7.81 -6.72 2.31
N ALA A 114 -7.23 -6.42 3.48
CA ALA A 114 -7.88 -5.59 4.50
C ALA A 114 -8.26 -4.20 3.97
N SER A 115 -7.38 -3.57 3.20
CA SER A 115 -7.65 -2.24 2.62
C SER A 115 -8.79 -2.26 1.59
N LEU A 116 -8.87 -3.34 0.78
CA LEU A 116 -9.95 -3.53 -0.20
C LEU A 116 -11.29 -3.79 0.49
N TRP A 117 -11.30 -4.61 1.53
CA TRP A 117 -12.51 -4.85 2.32
C TRP A 117 -13.04 -3.57 2.97
N MET A 118 -12.17 -2.75 3.57
CA MET A 118 -12.61 -1.48 4.15
C MET A 118 -13.07 -0.47 3.11
N GLN A 119 -12.39 -0.39 1.95
CA GLN A 119 -12.88 0.41 0.83
C GLN A 119 -14.27 -0.04 0.37
N LEU A 120 -14.52 -1.34 0.30
CA LEU A 120 -15.82 -1.88 -0.09
C LEU A 120 -16.93 -1.54 0.92
N VAL A 121 -16.65 -1.68 2.22
CA VAL A 121 -17.59 -1.33 3.30
C VAL A 121 -17.92 0.15 3.27
N VAL A 122 -16.91 1.02 3.20
CA VAL A 122 -17.09 2.47 3.14
C VAL A 122 -17.78 2.88 1.84
N ALA A 123 -17.48 2.23 0.70
CA ALA A 123 -18.10 2.53 -0.58
C ALA A 123 -19.60 2.23 -0.56
N ARG A 124 -20.03 1.15 0.10
CA ARG A 124 -21.45 0.86 0.30
C ARG A 124 -22.18 1.94 1.09
N ILE A 125 -21.53 2.52 2.09
CA ILE A 125 -22.14 3.55 2.95
C ILE A 125 -22.22 4.89 2.19
N VAL A 126 -21.16 5.25 1.46
CA VAL A 126 -21.05 6.56 0.80
C VAL A 126 -21.74 6.59 -0.56
N LEU A 127 -21.83 5.46 -1.28
CA LEU A 127 -22.44 5.34 -2.61
C LEU A 127 -23.54 4.25 -2.60
N PRO A 128 -24.73 4.54 -2.03
CA PRO A 128 -25.86 3.64 -2.08
C PRO A 128 -26.34 3.51 -3.54
N GLY A 129 -26.19 2.32 -4.13
CA GLY A 129 -26.66 2.01 -5.50
C GLY A 129 -25.71 1.19 -6.36
N LEU A 130 -24.43 1.04 -5.98
CA LEU A 130 -23.49 0.18 -6.69
C LEU A 130 -23.71 -1.30 -6.32
N PRO A 131 -23.78 -2.25 -7.28
CA PRO A 131 -23.90 -3.68 -7.02
C PRO A 131 -22.57 -4.29 -6.57
N LEU A 132 -21.96 -3.71 -5.54
CA LEU A 132 -20.64 -4.08 -5.02
C LEU A 132 -20.58 -5.55 -4.57
N GLN A 133 -21.72 -6.13 -4.17
CA GLN A 133 -21.89 -7.51 -3.71
C GLN A 133 -21.44 -8.57 -4.72
N ASN A 134 -21.74 -8.35 -5.99
CA ASN A 134 -21.41 -9.32 -7.05
C ASN A 134 -19.93 -9.25 -7.44
N ILE A 135 -19.26 -8.14 -7.12
CA ILE A 135 -17.87 -7.90 -7.52
C ILE A 135 -16.90 -8.27 -6.38
N VAL A 136 -17.35 -8.36 -5.12
CA VAL A 136 -16.52 -8.64 -3.93
C VAL A 136 -15.52 -9.78 -4.12
N LEU A 137 -15.97 -10.92 -4.64
CA LEU A 137 -15.11 -12.09 -4.85
C LEU A 137 -14.02 -11.79 -5.88
N LEU A 138 -14.39 -11.18 -7.01
CA LEU A 138 -13.47 -10.78 -8.07
C LEU A 138 -12.42 -9.79 -7.55
N LEU A 139 -12.84 -8.86 -6.69
CA LEU A 139 -11.96 -7.84 -6.10
C LEU A 139 -11.02 -8.41 -5.06
N THR A 140 -11.48 -9.41 -4.31
CA THR A 140 -10.64 -10.12 -3.34
C THR A 140 -9.55 -10.92 -4.06
N VAL A 141 -9.91 -11.64 -5.14
CA VAL A 141 -8.95 -12.33 -6.00
C VAL A 141 -7.94 -11.36 -6.61
N TRP A 142 -8.41 -10.20 -7.09
CA TRP A 142 -7.54 -9.14 -7.60
C TRP A 142 -6.57 -8.62 -6.52
N GLY A 143 -7.07 -8.40 -5.31
CA GLY A 143 -6.27 -7.97 -4.16
C GLY A 143 -5.19 -8.96 -3.76
N ILE A 144 -5.50 -10.25 -3.83
CA ILE A 144 -4.53 -11.31 -3.56
C ILE A 144 -3.45 -11.33 -4.65
N ILE A 145 -3.83 -11.25 -5.93
CA ILE A 145 -2.87 -11.22 -7.04
C ILE A 145 -1.97 -9.99 -6.95
N SER A 146 -2.57 -8.81 -6.80
CA SER A 146 -1.85 -7.54 -6.65
C SER A 146 -0.94 -7.57 -5.43
N GLY A 147 -1.42 -8.06 -4.28
CA GLY A 147 -0.65 -8.22 -3.05
C GLY A 147 0.50 -9.22 -3.16
N ALA A 148 0.32 -10.31 -3.90
CA ALA A 148 1.35 -11.31 -4.15
C ALA A 148 2.45 -10.77 -5.08
N VAL A 149 2.06 -10.16 -6.20
CA VAL A 149 2.99 -9.54 -7.17
C VAL A 149 3.82 -8.45 -6.48
N THR A 150 3.16 -7.56 -5.74
CA THR A 150 3.84 -6.48 -5.02
C THR A 150 4.73 -6.99 -3.89
N GLY A 151 4.31 -8.06 -3.19
CA GLY A 151 5.13 -8.74 -2.19
C GLY A 151 6.40 -9.37 -2.79
N LEU A 152 6.30 -10.01 -3.96
CA LEU A 152 7.43 -10.58 -4.67
C LEU A 152 8.39 -9.50 -5.18
N ILE A 153 7.85 -8.40 -5.74
CA ILE A 153 8.66 -7.26 -6.19
C ILE A 153 9.39 -6.62 -5.01
N ALA A 154 8.71 -6.45 -3.86
CA ALA A 154 9.31 -5.93 -2.64
C ALA A 154 10.47 -6.83 -2.17
N GLN A 155 10.27 -8.15 -2.18
CA GLN A 155 11.31 -9.11 -1.81
C GLN A 155 12.51 -9.04 -2.77
N ALA A 156 12.27 -8.97 -4.08
CA ALA A 156 13.32 -8.84 -5.09
C ALA A 156 14.09 -7.51 -4.97
N ALA A 157 13.40 -6.40 -4.68
CA ALA A 157 14.01 -5.08 -4.51
C ALA A 157 14.89 -5.00 -3.25
N VAL A 158 14.43 -5.60 -2.14
CA VAL A 158 15.22 -5.70 -0.91
C VAL A 158 16.47 -6.57 -1.15
N CYS A 159 16.31 -7.73 -1.79
CA CYS A 159 17.41 -8.63 -2.11
C CYS A 159 18.46 -8.00 -3.05
N ARG A 160 18.03 -7.23 -4.07
CA ARG A 160 18.96 -6.55 -4.99
C ARG A 160 19.78 -5.44 -4.30
N ARG A 161 19.17 -4.62 -3.44
CA ARG A 161 19.92 -3.56 -2.74
C ARG A 161 20.97 -4.12 -1.79
N GLN A 162 20.69 -5.26 -1.15
CA GLN A 162 21.66 -5.92 -0.29
C GLN A 162 22.87 -6.42 -1.10
N LYS A 163 22.66 -6.85 -2.35
CA LYS A 163 23.74 -7.24 -3.26
C LYS A 163 24.63 -6.06 -3.68
N THR A 164 24.06 -4.87 -3.87
CA THR A 164 24.82 -3.66 -4.23
C THR A 164 25.61 -3.10 -3.04
N GLU A 165 25.10 -3.22 -1.81
CA GLU A 165 25.85 -2.84 -0.60
C GLU A 165 27.00 -3.81 -0.28
N VAL A 166 26.86 -5.09 -0.64
CA VAL A 166 27.92 -6.10 -0.45
C VAL A 166 29.02 -5.95 -1.51
N LEU A 167 28.67 -5.72 -2.79
CA LEU A 167 29.67 -5.51 -3.85
C LEU A 167 30.57 -4.28 -3.61
N HIS A 168 30.05 -3.22 -3.00
CA HIS A 168 30.85 -2.04 -2.67
C HIS A 168 31.77 -2.24 -1.45
N LYS A 169 31.55 -3.29 -0.65
CA LYS A 169 32.37 -3.62 0.52
C LYS A 169 33.53 -4.57 0.19
N ASP A 170 33.47 -5.23 -0.96
CA ASP A 170 34.49 -6.16 -1.44
C ASP A 170 35.58 -5.49 -2.30
N GLU A 171 35.44 -4.18 -2.59
CA GLU A 171 36.42 -3.35 -3.34
C GLU A 171 37.29 -2.44 -2.44
N CYS A 172 37.38 -2.70 -1.13
CA CYS A 172 38.27 -2.00 -0.19
C CYS A 172 39.15 -2.96 0.62
#